data_AF-A0A9P4UQ57-F1
#
_entry.id   AF-A0A9P4UQ57-F1
#
_cell.length_a   1.000
_cell.length_b   1.000
_cell.length_c   1.000
_cell.angle_alpha   90.00
_cell.angle_beta   90.00
_cell.angle_gamma   90.00
#
_symmetry.space_group_name_H-M   'P 1'
#
loop_
_entity.id
_entity.type
_entity.pdbx_description
1 polymer ?
#
loop_
_entity_poly.entity_id
_entity_poly.type
_entity_poly.pdbx_seq_one_letter_code
_entity_poly.pdbx_strand_id
1 'polypeptide(L)'
;MRSKQNKSLELLEEPSSGANLSSSRTAATARKDQSIELSQLVPQAQVGVSTNKTSQDARHTPFVLAFESSVLAEQLTIVEKDALDEISWKDLVELKWQQRPQKTTNWVEYLQHVEETPYTNGIDIAITRFNLAVKWVVSEVVLTSTLHERALCITKFIHTAVHTLRMRNFASTYQITLALLSTDLARLKGTWALVPSAEKGMLGRLEKLCQPMRNFANLRTEMERGDVAEEEGTGTGCIPFIGLFTHDLVFNAEKPSTISPSRQEGKNVDNAETEALVNFERYQTAATIVKGLLRLLEKSSRYVFHPHPEALSRCLWLAALEDAEISARSRMLEKKGE
;
A
#
# COMPACT_ATOMS: atom_id res chain seq x y z
N MET A 1 -25.95 7.89 8.21
CA MET A 1 -25.29 7.13 7.12
C MET A 1 -23.74 7.13 7.18
N ARG A 2 -23.11 7.36 8.35
CA ARG A 2 -21.63 7.52 8.48
C ARG A 2 -20.92 6.38 9.25
N SER A 3 -21.60 5.26 9.48
CA SER A 3 -21.12 4.15 10.32
C SER A 3 -20.60 2.94 9.52
N LYS A 4 -20.47 3.03 8.20
CA LYS A 4 -20.02 1.91 7.34
C LYS A 4 -18.61 2.08 6.74
N GLN A 5 -17.91 3.19 7.00
CA GLN A 5 -16.60 3.46 6.41
C GLN A 5 -15.42 2.79 7.12
N ASN A 6 -15.56 2.34 8.38
CA ASN A 6 -14.49 1.62 9.10
C ASN A 6 -14.39 0.13 8.76
N LYS A 7 -15.27 -0.42 7.91
CA LYS A 7 -15.28 -1.85 7.59
C LYS A 7 -14.21 -2.30 6.58
N SER A 8 -13.44 -1.35 6.01
CA SER A 8 -12.40 -1.69 5.02
C SER A 8 -11.07 -2.14 5.65
N LEU A 9 -10.91 -1.99 6.97
CA LEU A 9 -9.76 -2.52 7.74
C LEU A 9 -10.03 -3.90 8.39
N GLU A 10 -11.28 -4.40 8.36
CA GLU A 10 -11.72 -5.63 9.04
C GLU A 10 -11.89 -6.85 8.13
N LEU A 11 -11.55 -6.78 6.84
CA LEU A 11 -11.77 -7.87 5.87
C LEU A 11 -10.70 -9.00 5.92
N LEU A 12 -9.92 -9.13 7.01
CA LEU A 12 -8.84 -10.13 7.13
C LEU A 12 -8.91 -11.00 8.41
N GLU A 13 -10.10 -11.26 8.97
CA GLU A 13 -10.23 -12.15 10.15
C GLU A 13 -11.15 -13.38 9.94
N GLU A 14 -10.49 -14.56 9.93
CA GLU A 14 -10.91 -15.95 10.31
C GLU A 14 -11.81 -16.82 9.38
N PRO A 15 -11.78 -18.20 9.47
CA PRO A 15 -10.67 -19.12 9.78
C PRO A 15 -10.47 -20.31 8.77
N SER A 16 -9.21 -20.72 8.67
CA SER A 16 -8.57 -22.04 8.41
C SER A 16 -9.27 -23.21 7.68
N SER A 17 -8.58 -23.77 6.68
CA SER A 17 -8.32 -25.21 6.55
C SER A 17 -7.02 -25.45 5.77
N GLY A 18 -6.07 -26.18 6.37
CA GLY A 18 -4.72 -26.37 5.87
C GLY A 18 -4.54 -27.61 5.00
N ALA A 19 -3.57 -27.56 4.10
CA ALA A 19 -2.91 -28.74 3.54
C ALA A 19 -1.48 -28.39 3.11
N ASN A 20 -0.51 -28.96 3.81
CA ASN A 20 0.91 -28.91 3.48
C ASN A 20 1.23 -29.87 2.34
N LEU A 21 1.97 -29.43 1.32
CA LEU A 21 2.62 -30.32 0.35
C LEU A 21 4.07 -29.88 0.11
N SER A 22 4.94 -30.88 0.14
CA SER A 22 6.39 -30.87 0.26
C SER A 22 7.13 -30.33 -0.97
N SER A 23 8.17 -29.53 -0.71
CA SER A 23 9.10 -28.95 -1.68
C SER A 23 10.10 -29.96 -2.25
N SER A 24 10.42 -29.83 -3.54
CA SER A 24 11.70 -30.30 -4.12
C SER A 24 12.41 -29.12 -4.79
N ARG A 25 13.63 -28.84 -4.32
CA ARG A 25 14.51 -27.75 -4.76
C ARG A 25 15.16 -28.07 -6.11
N THR A 26 15.40 -27.05 -6.93
CA THR A 26 16.56 -27.03 -7.85
C THR A 26 16.94 -25.60 -8.24
N ALA A 27 18.22 -25.47 -8.63
CA ALA A 27 19.08 -24.32 -8.49
C ALA A 27 18.87 -23.17 -9.51
N ALA A 28 19.38 -22.03 -9.10
CA ALA A 28 19.47 -20.74 -9.78
C ALA A 28 20.40 -20.74 -11.00
N THR A 29 20.21 -19.75 -11.87
CA THR A 29 21.31 -19.14 -12.65
C THR A 29 21.10 -17.65 -12.79
N ALA A 30 22.12 -16.90 -12.38
CA ALA A 30 22.21 -15.46 -12.28
C ALA A 30 22.47 -14.77 -13.63
N ARG A 31 21.99 -13.53 -13.75
CA ARG A 31 22.58 -12.50 -14.62
C ARG A 31 22.70 -11.20 -13.83
N LYS A 32 23.96 -10.78 -13.61
CA LYS A 32 24.35 -9.42 -13.21
C LYS A 32 24.07 -8.47 -14.36
N ASP A 33 23.51 -7.29 -14.08
CA ASP A 33 24.30 -6.06 -14.12
C ASP A 33 23.49 -4.80 -13.72
N GLN A 34 24.17 -3.96 -12.92
CA GLN A 34 23.93 -2.54 -12.63
C GLN A 34 22.70 -2.15 -11.79
N SER A 35 22.58 -2.72 -10.59
CA SER A 35 21.90 -2.07 -9.47
C SER A 35 22.87 -1.12 -8.74
N ILE A 36 22.42 0.10 -8.45
CA ILE A 36 23.09 1.00 -7.53
C ILE A 36 22.96 0.38 -6.14
N GLU A 37 24.07 0.02 -5.50
CA GLU A 37 24.06 -0.52 -4.13
C GLU A 37 23.54 0.54 -3.14
N LEU A 38 22.30 0.35 -2.66
CA LEU A 38 21.65 1.15 -1.60
C LEU A 38 22.46 1.20 -0.29
N SER A 39 23.45 0.31 -0.12
CA SER A 39 24.38 0.31 1.01
C SER A 39 25.28 1.56 1.06
N GLN A 40 25.45 2.28 -0.05
CA GLN A 40 26.33 3.44 -0.17
C GLN A 40 25.65 4.78 0.19
N LEU A 41 24.34 4.77 0.49
CA LEU A 41 23.57 5.97 0.88
C LEU A 41 23.38 6.11 2.40
N VAL A 42 24.06 5.28 3.20
CA VAL A 42 24.08 5.42 4.67
C VAL A 42 24.99 6.60 5.05
N PRO A 43 24.48 7.73 5.55
CA PRO A 43 25.35 8.66 6.25
C PRO A 43 25.83 7.93 7.51
N GLN A 44 27.14 7.84 7.72
CA GLN A 44 27.70 7.49 9.02
C GLN A 44 27.36 8.60 10.02
N ALA A 45 26.10 8.66 10.44
CA ALA A 45 25.72 9.40 11.64
C ALA A 45 26.23 8.58 12.82
N GLN A 46 27.45 8.87 13.26
CA GLN A 46 27.88 8.53 14.60
C GLN A 46 26.88 9.15 15.57
N VAL A 47 25.93 8.35 16.06
CA VAL A 47 25.15 8.69 17.24
C VAL A 47 26.10 8.58 18.42
N GLY A 48 26.87 9.65 18.64
CA GLY A 48 27.55 9.87 19.90
C GLY A 48 26.47 9.93 20.97
N VAL A 49 26.38 8.88 21.79
CA VAL A 49 25.60 8.91 23.04
C VAL A 49 26.33 9.86 23.98
N SER A 50 26.12 11.16 23.77
CA SER A 50 26.46 12.19 24.74
C SER A 50 25.29 12.25 25.71
N THR A 51 25.46 11.62 26.87
CA THR A 51 24.54 11.71 28.01
C THR A 51 24.50 13.15 28.53
N ASN A 52 23.72 14.01 27.88
CA ASN A 52 23.37 15.33 28.40
C ASN A 52 21.86 15.39 28.62
N LYS A 53 21.48 15.32 29.90
CA LYS A 53 20.14 15.64 30.40
C LYS A 53 19.86 17.13 30.18
N THR A 54 19.24 17.47 29.06
CA THR A 54 18.40 18.67 28.87
C THR A 54 17.69 18.56 27.52
N SER A 55 16.36 18.47 27.52
CA SER A 55 15.46 19.16 26.58
C SER A 55 14.01 18.76 26.89
N GLN A 56 13.35 19.57 27.72
CA GLN A 56 11.89 19.66 27.73
C GLN A 56 11.43 20.24 26.37
N ASP A 57 10.37 19.66 25.80
CA ASP A 57 9.55 20.16 24.68
C ASP A 57 10.23 20.48 23.35
N ALA A 58 10.84 19.47 22.70
CA ALA A 58 10.94 19.49 21.24
C ALA A 58 9.54 19.27 20.64
N ARG A 59 8.84 20.37 20.32
CA ARG A 59 7.52 20.32 19.66
C ARG A 59 7.67 19.65 18.29
N HIS A 60 6.85 18.65 18.00
CA HIS A 60 6.86 17.97 16.71
C HIS A 60 6.53 18.95 15.58
N THR A 61 7.39 18.99 14.56
CA THR A 61 7.18 19.73 13.32
C THR A 61 7.16 18.73 12.16
N PRO A 62 6.04 18.58 11.44
CA PRO A 62 5.96 17.64 10.33
C PRO A 62 6.94 18.02 9.23
N PHE A 63 7.84 17.09 8.88
CA PHE A 63 8.86 17.39 7.86
C PHE A 63 8.21 17.67 6.50
N VAL A 64 7.01 17.15 6.25
CA VAL A 64 6.25 17.37 5.00
C VAL A 64 5.98 18.85 4.73
N LEU A 65 5.96 19.70 5.77
CA LEU A 65 5.79 21.14 5.62
C LEU A 65 7.04 21.82 5.06
N ALA A 66 8.21 21.21 5.17
CA ALA A 66 9.48 21.75 4.68
C ALA A 66 9.71 21.54 3.17
N PHE A 67 8.89 20.70 2.52
CA PHE A 67 9.06 20.34 1.11
C PHE A 67 7.83 20.69 0.27
N GLU A 68 8.07 20.90 -1.03
CA GLU A 68 7.00 21.02 -2.01
C GLU A 68 6.22 19.71 -2.15
N SER A 69 4.91 19.81 -2.39
CA SER A 69 4.05 18.61 -2.52
C SER A 69 4.44 17.74 -3.72
N SER A 70 4.93 18.34 -4.80
CA SER A 70 5.46 17.60 -5.96
C SER A 70 6.72 16.81 -5.60
N VAL A 71 7.64 17.41 -4.84
CA VAL A 71 8.87 16.74 -4.38
C VAL A 71 8.51 15.54 -3.50
N LEU A 72 7.61 15.73 -2.53
CA LEU A 72 7.13 14.63 -1.68
C LEU A 72 6.48 13.52 -2.52
N ALA A 73 5.66 13.87 -3.50
CA ALA A 73 5.03 12.89 -4.39
C ALA A 73 6.05 12.09 -5.22
N GLU A 74 7.09 12.74 -5.74
CA GLU A 74 8.20 12.08 -6.42
C GLU A 74 8.97 11.14 -5.49
N GLN A 75 9.35 11.62 -4.30
CA GLN A 75 10.13 10.81 -3.36
C GLN A 75 9.34 9.61 -2.83
N LEU A 76 8.04 9.78 -2.54
CA LEU A 76 7.14 8.68 -2.23
C LEU A 76 7.08 7.68 -3.40
N THR A 77 6.89 8.17 -4.62
CA THR A 77 6.86 7.30 -5.82
C THR A 77 8.15 6.49 -6.00
N ILE A 78 9.32 7.05 -5.69
CA ILE A 78 10.59 6.30 -5.69
C ILE A 78 10.54 5.15 -4.66
N VAL A 79 10.08 5.43 -3.44
CA VAL A 79 10.03 4.42 -2.36
C VAL A 79 9.01 3.33 -2.65
N GLU A 80 7.81 3.66 -3.13
CA GLU A 80 6.84 2.60 -3.43
C GLU A 80 7.25 1.79 -4.67
N LYS A 81 7.93 2.41 -5.64
CA LYS A 81 8.53 1.67 -6.77
C LYS A 81 9.51 0.61 -6.25
N ASP A 82 10.41 1.00 -5.35
CA ASP A 82 11.41 0.09 -4.77
C ASP A 82 10.73 -1.10 -4.07
N ALA A 83 9.69 -0.85 -3.28
CA ALA A 83 8.90 -1.92 -2.64
C ALA A 83 8.18 -2.84 -3.64
N LEU A 84 7.80 -2.33 -4.83
CA LEU A 84 7.19 -3.13 -5.89
C LEU A 84 8.19 -3.97 -6.68
N ASP A 85 9.44 -3.50 -6.80
CA ASP A 85 10.50 -4.21 -7.53
C ASP A 85 10.88 -5.54 -6.84
N GLU A 86 10.55 -5.69 -5.55
CA GLU A 86 10.68 -6.93 -4.78
C GLU A 86 9.62 -8.00 -5.12
N ILE A 87 8.54 -7.65 -5.83
CA ILE A 87 7.45 -8.58 -6.14
C ILE A 87 7.84 -9.49 -7.30
N SER A 88 7.86 -10.80 -7.03
CA SER A 88 8.05 -11.83 -8.05
C SER A 88 6.73 -12.35 -8.60
N TRP A 89 6.73 -12.79 -9.87
CA TRP A 89 5.58 -13.50 -10.44
C TRP A 89 5.23 -14.77 -9.66
N LYS A 90 6.21 -15.40 -9.00
CA LYS A 90 5.99 -16.59 -8.17
C LYS A 90 5.10 -16.27 -6.98
N ASP A 91 5.33 -15.13 -6.34
CA ASP A 91 4.55 -14.67 -5.19
C ASP A 91 3.06 -14.58 -5.55
N LEU A 92 2.76 -14.10 -6.77
CA LEU A 92 1.41 -13.94 -7.30
C LEU A 92 0.71 -15.26 -7.63
N VAL A 93 1.45 -16.28 -8.07
CA VAL A 93 0.87 -17.58 -8.45
C VAL A 93 0.76 -18.51 -7.25
N GLU A 94 1.71 -18.45 -6.31
CA GLU A 94 1.72 -19.30 -5.14
C GLU A 94 0.69 -18.87 -4.08
N LEU A 95 0.29 -17.59 -4.08
CA LEU A 95 -0.67 -17.03 -3.11
C LEU A 95 -0.22 -17.16 -1.65
N LYS A 96 1.10 -17.19 -1.43
CA LYS A 96 1.72 -17.40 -0.11
C LYS A 96 2.27 -16.11 0.48
N TRP A 97 1.41 -15.11 0.64
CA TRP A 97 1.69 -13.94 1.47
C TRP A 97 0.89 -14.03 2.78
N GLN A 98 1.31 -13.25 3.77
CA GLN A 98 0.67 -13.19 5.07
C GLN A 98 -0.74 -12.61 4.93
N GLN A 99 -1.75 -13.41 5.28
CA GLN A 99 -3.14 -12.94 5.32
C GLN A 99 -3.38 -11.93 6.45
N ARG A 100 -2.49 -11.93 7.45
CA ARG A 100 -2.46 -10.95 8.54
C ARG A 100 -1.11 -10.23 8.52
N PRO A 101 -1.03 -9.05 7.88
CA PRO A 101 0.21 -8.30 7.83
C PRO A 101 0.69 -7.97 9.24
N GLN A 102 1.99 -8.09 9.47
CA GLN A 102 2.60 -7.68 10.73
C GLN A 102 2.31 -6.20 11.01
N LYS A 103 1.96 -5.90 12.26
CA LYS A 103 1.80 -4.52 12.71
C LYS A 103 3.18 -3.88 12.86
N THR A 104 3.57 -3.13 11.84
CA THR A 104 4.83 -2.39 11.80
C THR A 104 4.61 -0.92 12.11
N THR A 105 5.43 -0.36 12.99
CA THR A 105 5.48 1.08 13.29
C THR A 105 6.77 1.75 12.81
N ASN A 106 7.79 0.99 12.40
CA ASN A 106 9.07 1.51 11.95
C ASN A 106 9.58 0.72 10.74
N TRP A 107 9.90 1.42 9.64
CA TRP A 107 10.37 0.78 8.41
C TRP A 107 11.74 0.13 8.55
N VAL A 108 12.67 0.76 9.29
CA VAL A 108 14.03 0.25 9.51
C VAL A 108 13.98 -1.08 10.26
N GLU A 109 13.21 -1.12 11.35
CA GLU A 109 13.04 -2.32 12.17
C GLU A 109 12.43 -3.46 11.35
N TYR A 110 11.43 -3.17 10.52
CA TYR A 110 10.85 -4.17 9.64
C TYR A 110 11.87 -4.75 8.66
N LEU A 111 12.65 -3.92 7.97
CA LEU A 111 13.66 -4.37 7.02
C LEU A 111 14.76 -5.22 7.68
N GLN A 112 15.14 -4.90 8.92
CA GLN A 112 16.12 -5.70 9.67
C GLN A 112 15.62 -7.12 9.97
N HIS A 113 14.31 -7.29 10.18
CA HIS A 113 13.71 -8.59 10.49
C HIS A 113 13.17 -9.33 9.26
N VAL A 114 13.03 -8.67 8.12
CA VAL A 114 12.55 -9.29 6.87
C VAL A 114 13.41 -10.49 6.46
N GLU A 115 14.73 -10.38 6.54
CA GLU A 115 15.66 -11.46 6.17
C GLU A 115 15.61 -12.65 7.13
N GLU A 116 15.25 -12.39 8.39
CA GLU A 116 15.16 -13.39 9.46
C GLU A 116 13.80 -14.10 9.47
N THR A 117 12.76 -13.48 8.88
CA THR A 117 11.39 -13.98 8.89
C THR A 117 11.17 -14.93 7.74
N PRO A 118 11.00 -16.25 7.99
CA PRO A 118 10.75 -17.20 6.91
C PRO A 118 9.44 -16.86 6.19
N TYR A 119 9.42 -17.04 4.87
CA TYR A 119 8.23 -16.89 4.01
C TYR A 119 7.71 -15.47 3.75
N THR A 120 8.43 -14.41 4.17
CA THR A 120 8.12 -13.04 3.72
C THR A 120 8.50 -12.88 2.25
N ASN A 121 7.57 -12.38 1.43
CA ASN A 121 7.81 -12.11 0.01
C ASN A 121 7.57 -10.63 -0.36
N GLY A 122 7.76 -10.26 -1.63
CA GLY A 122 7.61 -8.87 -2.06
C GLY A 122 6.20 -8.29 -1.86
N ILE A 123 5.17 -9.13 -1.87
CA ILE A 123 3.78 -8.70 -1.62
C ILE A 123 3.62 -8.31 -0.15
N ASP A 124 4.23 -9.06 0.78
CA ASP A 124 4.24 -8.72 2.20
C ASP A 124 4.94 -7.39 2.47
N ILE A 125 6.08 -7.16 1.81
CA ILE A 125 6.84 -5.89 1.89
C ILE A 125 5.96 -4.73 1.42
N ALA A 126 5.34 -4.84 0.25
CA ALA A 126 4.50 -3.81 -0.32
C ALA A 126 3.23 -3.53 0.51
N ILE A 127 2.57 -4.57 1.05
CA ILE A 127 1.41 -4.42 1.94
C ILE A 127 1.83 -3.76 3.26
N THR A 128 2.95 -4.18 3.85
CA THR A 128 3.45 -3.62 5.11
C THR A 128 3.82 -2.15 4.92
N ARG A 129 4.51 -1.82 3.83
CA ARG A 129 4.84 -0.45 3.45
C ARG A 129 3.59 0.42 3.31
N PHE A 130 2.56 -0.09 2.62
CA PHE A 130 1.30 0.62 2.45
C PHE A 130 0.63 0.94 3.79
N ASN A 131 0.52 -0.05 4.68
CA ASN A 131 -0.10 0.12 5.98
C ASN A 131 0.69 1.09 6.88
N LEU A 132 2.02 1.00 6.85
CA LEU A 132 2.89 1.93 7.57
C LEU A 132 2.73 3.37 7.07
N ALA A 133 2.68 3.58 5.75
CA ALA A 133 2.50 4.91 5.17
C ALA A 133 1.16 5.54 5.56
N VAL A 134 0.05 4.78 5.53
CA VAL A 134 -1.26 5.23 6.03
C VAL A 134 -1.14 5.68 7.50
N LYS A 135 -0.54 4.84 8.34
CA LYS A 135 -0.41 5.11 9.77
C LYS A 135 0.51 6.30 10.06
N TRP A 136 1.59 6.45 9.28
CA TRP A 136 2.51 7.58 9.36
C TRP A 136 1.80 8.90 9.07
N VAL A 137 0.98 8.99 8.01
CA VAL A 137 0.21 10.20 7.70
C VAL A 137 -0.71 10.59 8.87
N VAL A 138 -1.40 9.60 9.46
CA VAL A 138 -2.23 9.85 10.66
C VAL A 138 -1.37 10.35 11.83
N SER A 139 -0.21 9.71 12.04
CA SER A 139 0.73 10.04 13.12
C SER A 139 1.26 11.47 13.02
N GLU A 140 1.73 11.90 11.84
CA GLU A 140 2.22 13.27 11.61
C GLU A 140 1.15 14.31 11.98
N VAL A 141 -0.10 14.08 11.59
CA VAL A 141 -1.19 15.01 11.88
C VAL A 141 -1.50 15.05 13.39
N VAL A 142 -1.57 13.89 14.07
CA VAL A 142 -1.91 13.87 15.51
C VAL A 142 -0.75 14.24 16.43
N LEU A 143 0.50 14.17 15.96
CA LEU A 143 1.67 14.68 16.69
C LEU A 143 1.79 16.20 16.60
N THR A 144 1.24 16.81 15.54
CA THR A 144 1.26 18.25 15.34
C THR A 144 0.36 18.95 16.36
N SER A 145 0.97 19.75 17.24
CA SER A 145 0.27 20.27 18.41
C SER A 145 -0.66 21.44 18.09
N THR A 146 -0.23 22.40 17.25
CA THR A 146 -1.08 23.57 16.98
C THR A 146 -2.18 23.26 15.99
N LEU A 147 -3.35 23.87 16.22
CA LEU A 147 -4.50 23.70 15.35
C LEU A 147 -4.23 24.22 13.93
N HIS A 148 -3.47 25.31 13.80
CA HIS A 148 -3.10 25.88 12.50
C HIS A 148 -2.10 25.02 11.74
N GLU A 149 -1.00 24.58 12.38
CA GLU A 149 -0.02 23.70 11.71
C GLU A 149 -0.64 22.35 11.34
N ARG A 150 -1.57 21.81 12.15
CA ARG A 150 -2.33 20.61 11.74
C ARG A 150 -3.13 20.82 10.47
N ALA A 151 -3.80 21.97 10.34
CA ALA A 151 -4.58 22.28 9.16
C ALA A 151 -3.67 22.45 7.92
N LEU A 152 -2.48 23.05 8.09
CA LEU A 152 -1.45 23.10 7.05
C LEU A 152 -0.92 21.72 6.69
N CYS A 153 -0.69 20.84 7.67
CA CYS A 153 -0.24 19.47 7.48
C CYS A 153 -1.26 18.66 6.67
N ILE A 154 -2.55 18.72 7.03
CA ILE A 154 -3.64 18.11 6.25
C ILE A 154 -3.68 18.66 4.83
N THR A 155 -3.60 19.99 4.68
CA THR A 155 -3.60 20.65 3.36
C THR A 155 -2.43 20.18 2.49
N LYS A 156 -1.23 20.10 3.08
CA LYS A 156 -0.03 19.60 2.41
C LYS A 156 -0.22 18.16 1.93
N PHE A 157 -0.78 17.28 2.76
CA PHE A 157 -1.11 15.90 2.37
C PHE A 157 -2.13 15.82 1.24
N ILE A 158 -3.18 16.65 1.25
CA ILE A 158 -4.15 16.70 0.14
C ILE A 158 -3.45 17.08 -1.17
N HIS A 159 -2.58 18.08 -1.15
CA HIS A 159 -1.80 18.48 -2.33
C HIS A 159 -0.86 17.36 -2.78
N THR A 160 -0.14 16.73 -1.86
CA THR A 160 0.74 15.59 -2.17
C THR A 160 -0.05 14.45 -2.80
N ALA A 161 -1.22 14.08 -2.28
CA ALA A 161 -2.08 13.04 -2.84
C ALA A 161 -2.59 13.37 -4.26
N VAL A 162 -2.85 14.66 -4.55
CA VAL A 162 -3.19 15.08 -5.92
C VAL A 162 -2.00 14.98 -6.86
N HIS A 163 -0.79 15.30 -6.40
CA HIS A 163 0.43 15.11 -7.18
C HIS A 163 0.72 13.62 -7.43
N THR A 164 0.60 12.75 -6.42
CA THR A 164 0.75 11.30 -6.62
C THR A 164 -0.26 10.76 -7.63
N LEU A 165 -1.50 11.24 -7.62
CA LEU A 165 -2.51 10.85 -8.60
C LEU A 165 -2.13 11.28 -10.03
N ARG A 166 -1.67 12.53 -10.20
CA ARG A 166 -1.20 13.03 -11.51
C ARG A 166 -0.04 12.20 -12.07
N MET A 167 0.81 11.72 -11.17
CA MET A 167 1.95 10.85 -11.51
C MET A 167 1.55 9.38 -11.65
N ARG A 168 0.27 9.05 -11.50
CA ARG A 168 -0.26 7.68 -11.53
C ARG A 168 0.35 6.77 -10.47
N ASN A 169 0.76 7.36 -9.35
CA ASN A 169 1.04 6.64 -8.13
C ASN A 169 -0.25 6.46 -7.33
N PHE A 170 -0.97 5.39 -7.67
CA PHE A 170 -2.26 5.08 -7.05
C PHE A 170 -2.11 4.53 -5.63
N ALA A 171 -0.99 3.87 -5.31
CA ALA A 171 -0.69 3.42 -3.96
C ALA A 171 -0.65 4.60 -2.99
N SER A 172 0.24 5.59 -3.18
CA SER A 172 0.38 6.73 -2.26
C SER A 172 -0.84 7.64 -2.28
N THR A 173 -1.52 7.77 -3.43
CA THR A 173 -2.81 8.45 -3.51
C THR A 173 -3.81 7.81 -2.55
N TYR A 174 -3.91 6.48 -2.56
CA TYR A 174 -4.84 5.76 -1.70
C TYR A 174 -4.40 5.78 -0.24
N GLN A 175 -3.10 5.60 0.05
CA GLN A 175 -2.54 5.67 1.40
C GLN A 175 -2.90 6.97 2.11
N ILE A 176 -2.61 8.10 1.46
CA ILE A 176 -2.86 9.43 2.02
C ILE A 176 -4.37 9.69 2.14
N THR A 177 -5.15 9.33 1.12
CA THR A 177 -6.61 9.51 1.15
C THR A 177 -7.24 8.70 2.28
N LEU A 178 -6.84 7.44 2.46
CA LEU A 178 -7.33 6.57 3.51
C LEU A 178 -6.98 7.12 4.90
N ALA A 179 -5.75 7.61 5.08
CA ALA A 179 -5.31 8.23 6.32
C ALA A 179 -6.15 9.48 6.69
N LEU A 180 -6.34 10.40 5.74
CA LEU A 180 -7.11 11.63 5.95
C LEU A 180 -8.60 11.38 6.23
N LEU A 181 -9.15 10.29 5.70
CA LEU A 181 -10.54 9.88 5.93
C LEU A 181 -10.72 9.00 7.17
N SER A 182 -9.64 8.59 7.84
CA SER A 182 -9.68 7.79 9.06
C SER A 182 -10.51 8.46 10.15
N THR A 183 -11.11 7.68 11.04
CA THR A 183 -11.91 8.20 12.15
C THR A 183 -11.11 9.11 13.08
N ASP A 184 -9.82 8.84 13.24
CA ASP A 184 -8.91 9.63 14.07
C ASP A 184 -8.65 11.01 13.51
N LEU A 185 -8.59 11.18 12.19
CA LEU A 185 -8.45 12.52 11.60
C LEU A 185 -9.80 13.19 11.36
N ALA A 186 -10.81 12.45 10.90
CA ALA A 186 -12.13 12.98 10.58
C ALA A 186 -12.85 13.63 11.79
N ARG A 187 -12.46 13.28 13.02
CA ARG A 187 -13.04 13.84 14.25
C ARG A 187 -12.52 15.23 14.62
N LEU A 188 -11.38 15.66 14.07
CA LEU A 188 -10.72 16.93 14.39
C LEU A 188 -11.43 18.14 13.75
N LYS A 189 -12.67 18.41 14.18
CA LYS A 189 -13.57 19.41 13.58
C LYS A 189 -12.99 20.83 13.56
N GLY A 190 -12.28 21.24 14.60
CA GLY A 190 -11.60 22.54 14.68
C GLY A 190 -10.48 22.64 13.64
N THR A 191 -9.67 21.60 13.49
CA THR A 191 -8.65 21.51 12.43
C THR A 191 -9.28 21.60 11.04
N TRP A 192 -10.30 20.78 10.79
CA TRP A 192 -11.00 20.78 9.51
C TRP A 192 -11.68 22.10 9.22
N ALA A 193 -12.09 22.88 10.22
CA ALA A 193 -12.64 24.22 10.00
C ALA A 193 -11.63 25.17 9.34
N LEU A 194 -10.32 25.02 9.64
CA LEU A 194 -9.26 25.83 9.04
C LEU A 194 -8.76 25.32 7.69
N VAL A 195 -9.02 24.07 7.33
CA VAL A 195 -8.68 23.56 5.99
C VAL A 195 -9.56 24.27 4.96
N PRO A 196 -9.01 24.89 3.89
CA PRO A 196 -9.82 25.66 2.97
C PRO A 196 -10.76 24.77 2.13
N SER A 197 -11.82 25.38 1.60
CA SER A 197 -12.92 24.66 0.95
C SER A 197 -12.48 23.98 -0.36
N ALA A 198 -11.53 24.58 -1.08
CA ALA A 198 -11.02 24.04 -2.33
C ALA A 198 -10.33 22.68 -2.10
N GLU A 199 -9.52 22.57 -1.06
CA GLU A 199 -8.76 21.39 -0.66
C GLU A 199 -9.68 20.30 -0.11
N LYS A 200 -10.71 20.66 0.65
CA LYS A 200 -11.79 19.72 1.00
C LYS A 200 -12.48 19.16 -0.24
N GLY A 201 -12.70 20.01 -1.25
CA GLY A 201 -13.22 19.61 -2.55
C GLY A 201 -12.28 18.66 -3.31
N MET A 202 -10.97 18.88 -3.23
CA MET A 202 -9.95 17.97 -3.77
C MET A 202 -9.97 16.62 -3.07
N LEU A 203 -9.98 16.61 -1.73
CA LEU A 203 -10.11 15.37 -0.94
C LEU A 203 -11.39 14.61 -1.27
N GLY A 204 -12.52 15.30 -1.46
CA GLY A 204 -13.77 14.66 -1.88
C GLY A 204 -13.70 14.01 -3.27
N ARG A 205 -12.86 14.49 -4.19
CA ARG A 205 -12.60 13.83 -5.48
C ARG A 205 -11.73 12.60 -5.29
N LEU A 206 -10.68 12.70 -4.46
CA LEU A 206 -9.81 11.57 -4.10
C LEU A 206 -10.61 10.45 -3.41
N GLU A 207 -11.51 10.80 -2.48
CA GLU A 207 -12.41 9.86 -1.81
C GLU A 207 -13.26 9.10 -2.85
N LYS A 208 -13.89 9.81 -3.79
CA LYS A 208 -14.72 9.18 -4.85
C LYS A 208 -13.92 8.21 -5.71
N LEU A 209 -12.67 8.54 -6.02
CA LEU A 209 -11.78 7.64 -6.76
C LEU A 209 -11.50 6.36 -5.97
N CYS A 210 -11.20 6.51 -4.67
CA CYS A 210 -10.76 5.44 -3.78
C CYS A 210 -11.90 4.62 -3.14
N GLN A 211 -13.15 4.89 -3.48
CA GLN A 211 -14.30 4.19 -2.90
C GLN A 211 -14.31 2.70 -3.29
N PRO A 212 -14.59 1.77 -2.35
CA PRO A 212 -14.71 0.34 -2.63
C PRO A 212 -15.99 -0.03 -3.40
N MET A 213 -16.67 0.96 -4.00
CA MET A 213 -17.94 0.75 -4.69
C MET A 213 -17.74 -0.03 -5.99
N ARG A 214 -18.60 -1.04 -6.23
CA ARG A 214 -18.51 -1.94 -7.40
C ARG A 214 -17.11 -2.56 -7.56
N ASN A 215 -16.52 -3.06 -6.46
CA ASN A 215 -15.14 -3.57 -6.43
C ASN A 215 -14.13 -2.55 -6.95
N PHE A 216 -14.15 -1.33 -6.40
CA PHE A 216 -13.22 -0.24 -6.74
C PHE A 216 -13.22 0.16 -8.22
N ALA A 217 -14.40 0.16 -8.87
CA ALA A 217 -14.52 0.39 -10.31
C ALA A 217 -13.85 1.69 -10.79
N ASN A 218 -13.95 2.78 -10.02
CA ASN A 218 -13.34 4.07 -10.37
C ASN A 218 -11.81 3.98 -10.39
N LEU A 219 -11.21 3.42 -9.33
CA LEU A 219 -9.77 3.25 -9.23
C LEU A 219 -9.23 2.33 -10.33
N ARG A 220 -9.91 1.21 -10.59
CA ARG A 220 -9.55 0.28 -11.68
C ARG A 220 -9.58 0.96 -13.04
N THR A 221 -10.66 1.66 -13.36
CA THR A 221 -10.80 2.40 -14.61
C THR A 221 -9.69 3.43 -14.78
N GLU A 222 -9.34 4.16 -13.71
CA GLU A 222 -8.29 5.19 -13.77
C GLU A 222 -6.88 4.59 -13.95
N MET A 223 -6.62 3.42 -13.34
CA MET A 223 -5.39 2.65 -13.56
C MET A 223 -5.30 2.14 -15.00
N GLU A 224 -6.40 1.67 -15.60
CA GLU A 224 -6.42 1.15 -16.97
C GLU A 224 -6.30 2.26 -18.04
N ARG A 225 -6.73 3.49 -17.76
CA ARG A 225 -6.60 4.63 -18.70
C ARG A 225 -5.18 4.89 -19.20
N GLY A 226 -4.16 4.53 -18.42
CA GLY A 226 -2.77 4.68 -18.82
C GLY A 226 -2.33 3.73 -19.93
N ASP A 227 -3.09 2.65 -20.18
CA ASP A 227 -2.84 1.73 -21.29
C ASP A 227 -3.12 2.41 -22.64
N VAL A 228 -4.12 3.29 -22.70
CA VAL A 228 -4.47 4.03 -23.93
C VAL A 228 -3.38 5.07 -24.27
N ALA A 229 -2.84 5.75 -23.27
CA ALA A 229 -1.74 6.71 -23.45
C ALA A 229 -0.42 6.06 -23.89
N GLU A 230 -0.24 4.77 -23.60
CA GLU A 230 0.93 4.00 -24.07
C GLU A 230 0.91 3.70 -25.56
N GLU A 231 -0.25 3.36 -26.12
CA GLU A 231 -0.40 3.13 -27.56
C GLU A 231 -0.05 4.38 -28.37
N GLU A 232 -0.17 5.56 -27.76
CA GLU A 232 0.18 6.86 -28.32
C GLU A 232 1.65 7.27 -28.05
N GLY A 233 2.46 6.41 -27.43
CA GLY A 233 3.89 6.69 -27.16
C GLY A 233 4.14 7.71 -26.04
N THR A 234 3.10 8.07 -25.26
CA THR A 234 3.18 9.01 -24.13
C THR A 234 3.06 8.32 -22.77
N GLY A 235 3.22 6.99 -22.77
CA GLY A 235 3.07 6.14 -21.59
C GLY A 235 3.88 6.61 -20.39
N THR A 236 3.18 6.99 -19.33
CA THR A 236 3.79 7.38 -18.05
C THR A 236 3.88 6.17 -17.12
N GLY A 237 4.82 6.21 -16.17
CA GLY A 237 4.94 5.16 -15.15
C GLY A 237 3.65 4.96 -14.34
N CYS A 238 3.54 3.85 -13.62
CA CYS A 238 2.38 3.56 -12.77
C CYS A 238 2.81 2.84 -11.50
N ILE A 239 2.38 3.31 -10.32
CA ILE A 239 2.43 2.52 -9.09
C ILE A 239 1.02 2.02 -8.80
N PRO A 240 0.71 0.74 -9.04
CA PRO A 240 -0.61 0.18 -8.77
C PRO A 240 -0.89 0.07 -7.27
N PHE A 241 -2.17 0.17 -6.91
CA PHE A 241 -2.62 -0.36 -5.62
C PHE A 241 -2.80 -1.88 -5.74
N ILE A 242 -1.77 -2.64 -5.32
CA ILE A 242 -1.72 -4.10 -5.50
C ILE A 242 -2.81 -4.85 -4.73
N GLY A 243 -3.39 -4.24 -3.69
CA GLY A 243 -4.45 -4.83 -2.87
C GLY A 243 -5.68 -5.26 -3.68
N LEU A 244 -5.95 -4.62 -4.82
CA LEU A 244 -7.02 -5.03 -5.73
C LEU A 244 -6.73 -6.39 -6.37
N PHE A 245 -5.50 -6.58 -6.83
CA PHE A 245 -5.08 -7.77 -7.54
C PHE A 245 -4.91 -8.94 -6.58
N THR A 246 -4.33 -8.71 -5.40
CA THR A 246 -4.20 -9.76 -4.37
C THR A 246 -5.57 -10.21 -3.86
N HIS A 247 -6.52 -9.29 -3.66
CA HIS A 247 -7.89 -9.64 -3.31
C HIS A 247 -8.57 -10.47 -4.42
N ASP A 248 -8.45 -10.06 -5.69
CA ASP A 248 -9.05 -10.80 -6.81
C ASP A 248 -8.43 -12.21 -6.96
N LEU A 249 -7.13 -12.36 -6.73
CA LEU A 249 -6.43 -13.64 -6.76
C LEU A 249 -6.91 -14.57 -5.64
N VAL A 250 -7.01 -14.07 -4.41
CA VAL A 250 -7.53 -14.83 -3.26
C VAL A 250 -8.97 -15.25 -3.52
N PHE A 251 -9.83 -14.32 -3.95
CA PHE A 251 -11.23 -14.62 -4.27
C PHE A 251 -11.36 -15.66 -5.39
N ASN A 252 -10.55 -15.57 -6.45
CA ASN A 252 -10.56 -16.57 -7.52
C ASN A 252 -10.03 -17.94 -7.06
N ALA A 253 -9.14 -17.98 -6.06
CA ALA A 253 -8.60 -19.22 -5.51
C ALA A 253 -9.62 -20.03 -4.71
N GLU A 254 -10.70 -19.40 -4.24
CA GLU A 254 -11.84 -20.08 -3.60
C GLU A 254 -12.63 -20.97 -4.57
N LYS A 255 -12.53 -20.73 -5.90
CA LYS A 255 -13.12 -21.64 -6.90
C LYS A 255 -12.45 -23.02 -6.85
N PRO A 256 -13.17 -24.13 -7.07
CA PRO A 256 -12.57 -25.46 -7.05
C PRO A 256 -11.51 -25.61 -8.14
N SER A 257 -10.37 -26.26 -7.84
CA SER A 257 -9.28 -26.50 -8.79
C SER A 257 -9.64 -27.52 -9.87
N THR A 258 -10.61 -28.38 -9.56
CA THR A 258 -11.15 -29.40 -10.46
C THR A 258 -12.68 -29.37 -10.46
N ILE A 259 -13.28 -29.71 -11.60
CA ILE A 259 -14.71 -29.88 -11.77
C ILE A 259 -15.02 -31.34 -12.11
N SER A 260 -16.08 -31.89 -11.54
CA SER A 260 -16.58 -33.19 -11.97
C SER A 260 -17.35 -33.00 -13.28
N PRO A 261 -17.10 -33.82 -14.32
CA PRO A 261 -17.97 -33.87 -15.49
C PRO A 261 -19.42 -34.07 -15.04
N SER A 262 -20.33 -33.19 -15.47
CA SER A 262 -21.75 -33.43 -15.29
C SER A 262 -22.08 -34.76 -15.96
N ARG A 263 -22.60 -35.71 -15.19
CA ARG A 263 -23.06 -37.00 -15.71
C ARG A 263 -24.15 -36.68 -16.73
N GLN A 264 -23.87 -36.85 -18.03
CA GLN A 264 -24.92 -36.76 -19.04
C GLN A 264 -26.01 -37.76 -18.65
N GLU A 265 -27.21 -37.25 -18.36
CA GLU A 265 -28.40 -38.06 -18.13
C GLU A 265 -28.59 -38.98 -19.35
N GLY A 266 -28.35 -40.28 -19.18
CA GLY A 266 -28.67 -41.29 -20.20
C GLY A 266 -27.60 -42.34 -20.53
N LYS A 267 -26.38 -42.30 -19.98
CA LYS A 267 -25.42 -43.41 -20.14
C LYS A 267 -25.11 -44.09 -18.81
N ASN A 268 -25.81 -45.20 -18.58
CA ASN A 268 -25.41 -46.23 -17.61
C ASN A 268 -24.12 -46.87 -18.13
N VAL A 269 -22.98 -46.32 -17.70
CA VAL A 269 -21.73 -47.06 -17.68
C VAL A 269 -21.35 -47.18 -16.21
N ASP A 270 -21.56 -48.38 -15.69
CA ASP A 270 -21.07 -48.80 -14.38
C ASP A 270 -19.54 -48.74 -14.41
N ASN A 271 -18.94 -48.10 -13.40
CA ASN A 271 -17.50 -48.12 -13.09
C ASN A 271 -16.53 -47.38 -14.04
N ALA A 272 -16.87 -46.17 -14.50
CA ALA A 272 -15.82 -45.20 -14.83
C ALA A 272 -15.65 -44.27 -13.62
N GLU A 273 -14.51 -44.34 -12.93
CA GLU A 273 -14.09 -43.26 -12.02
C GLU A 273 -14.12 -41.96 -12.85
N THR A 274 -15.10 -41.10 -12.58
CA THR A 274 -15.24 -39.86 -13.32
C THR A 274 -14.05 -38.98 -12.96
N GLU A 275 -13.00 -39.01 -13.79
CA GLU A 275 -11.76 -38.29 -13.56
C GLU A 275 -12.06 -36.79 -13.40
N ALA A 276 -11.56 -36.20 -12.32
CA ALA A 276 -11.79 -34.80 -12.02
C ALA A 276 -11.07 -33.94 -13.07
N LEU A 277 -11.82 -33.13 -13.81
CA LEU A 277 -11.26 -32.28 -14.86
C LEU A 277 -10.67 -31.01 -14.24
N VAL A 278 -9.58 -30.51 -14.80
CA VAL A 278 -8.99 -29.23 -14.39
C VAL A 278 -9.97 -28.10 -14.66
N ASN A 279 -10.20 -27.24 -13.67
CA ASN A 279 -11.01 -26.04 -13.84
C ASN A 279 -10.24 -24.95 -14.59
N PHE A 280 -10.21 -25.03 -15.93
CA PHE A 280 -9.48 -24.09 -16.77
C PHE A 280 -9.91 -22.63 -16.57
N GLU A 281 -11.18 -22.36 -16.28
CA GLU A 281 -11.67 -20.99 -16.04
C GLU A 281 -10.99 -20.34 -14.82
N ARG A 282 -10.81 -21.09 -13.73
CA ARG A 282 -10.09 -20.63 -12.53
C ARG A 282 -8.67 -20.21 -12.89
N TYR A 283 -7.93 -21.06 -13.60
CA TYR A 283 -6.53 -20.79 -13.94
C TYR A 283 -6.39 -19.68 -14.99
N GLN A 284 -7.30 -19.61 -15.96
CA GLN A 284 -7.33 -18.53 -16.95
C GLN A 284 -7.60 -17.18 -16.29
N THR A 285 -8.54 -17.12 -15.35
CA THR A 285 -8.84 -15.91 -14.57
C THR A 285 -7.61 -15.49 -13.75
N ALA A 286 -6.98 -16.41 -13.03
CA ALA A 286 -5.75 -16.14 -12.27
C ALA A 286 -4.63 -15.61 -13.18
N ALA A 287 -4.38 -16.27 -14.31
CA ALA A 287 -3.37 -15.85 -15.28
C ALA A 287 -3.64 -14.44 -15.84
N THR A 288 -4.91 -14.07 -16.01
CA THR A 288 -5.30 -12.73 -16.48
C THR A 288 -4.98 -11.67 -15.44
N ILE A 289 -5.29 -11.94 -14.16
CA ILE A 289 -4.99 -11.03 -13.05
C ILE A 289 -3.47 -10.87 -12.87
N VAL A 290 -2.72 -11.99 -12.87
CA VAL A 290 -1.25 -11.98 -12.76
C VAL A 290 -0.62 -11.20 -13.90
N LYS A 291 -1.00 -11.44 -15.16
CA LYS A 291 -0.48 -10.70 -16.31
C LYS A 291 -0.81 -9.20 -16.22
N GLY A 292 -2.02 -8.87 -15.79
CA GLY A 292 -2.45 -7.49 -15.57
C GLY A 292 -1.54 -6.77 -14.58
N LEU A 293 -1.27 -7.39 -13.42
CA LEU A 293 -0.38 -6.82 -12.42
C LEU A 293 1.07 -6.75 -12.89
N LEU A 294 1.63 -7.82 -13.47
CA LEU A 294 3.01 -7.83 -13.98
C LEU A 294 3.24 -6.71 -15.00
N ARG A 295 2.27 -6.44 -15.88
CA ARG A 295 2.32 -5.31 -16.81
C ARG A 295 2.39 -3.96 -16.08
N LEU A 296 1.67 -3.79 -14.96
CA LEU A 296 1.74 -2.56 -14.16
C LEU A 296 3.07 -2.44 -13.38
N LEU A 297 3.64 -3.54 -12.91
CA LEU A 297 4.99 -3.57 -12.33
C LEU A 297 6.06 -3.22 -13.37
N GLU A 298 5.90 -3.67 -14.62
CA GLU A 298 6.79 -3.21 -15.69
C GLU A 298 6.68 -1.69 -15.90
N LYS A 299 5.47 -1.11 -15.79
CA LYS A 299 5.27 0.34 -15.86
C LYS A 299 5.88 1.09 -14.68
N SER A 300 5.93 0.53 -13.47
CA SER A 300 6.59 1.20 -12.33
C SER A 300 8.08 1.41 -12.58
N SER A 301 8.71 0.56 -13.39
CA SER A 301 10.13 0.71 -13.77
C SER A 301 10.42 1.94 -14.66
N ARG A 302 9.39 2.54 -15.29
CA ARG A 302 9.57 3.61 -16.28
C ARG A 302 9.68 5.02 -15.68
N TYR A 303 9.51 5.15 -14.37
CA TYR A 303 9.68 6.44 -13.71
C TYR A 303 11.14 6.89 -13.77
N VAL A 304 11.36 8.11 -14.25
CA VAL A 304 12.67 8.79 -14.21
C VAL A 304 12.54 9.97 -13.27
N PHE A 305 12.86 9.74 -11.99
CA PHE A 305 12.89 10.79 -10.97
C PHE A 305 14.30 10.98 -10.44
N HIS A 306 14.58 12.20 -10.00
CA HIS A 306 15.84 12.52 -9.35
C HIS A 306 15.65 12.46 -7.83
N PRO A 307 16.40 11.60 -7.12
CA PRO A 307 16.39 11.57 -5.67
C PRO A 307 16.72 12.94 -5.07
N HIS A 308 15.81 13.47 -4.26
CA HIS A 308 16.13 14.59 -3.38
C HIS A 308 16.66 14.01 -2.06
N PRO A 309 17.95 14.13 -1.71
CA PRO A 309 18.56 13.35 -0.63
C PRO A 309 17.82 13.44 0.71
N GLU A 310 17.48 14.65 1.15
CA GLU A 310 16.81 14.85 2.43
C GLU A 310 15.36 14.34 2.41
N ALA A 311 14.55 14.80 1.47
CA ALA A 311 13.16 14.36 1.33
C ALA A 311 13.05 12.84 1.12
N LEU A 312 13.90 12.22 0.30
CA LEU A 312 13.90 10.78 0.07
C LEU A 312 14.20 10.03 1.37
N SER A 313 15.23 10.44 2.12
CA SER A 313 15.56 9.79 3.39
C SER A 313 14.38 9.84 4.37
N ARG A 314 13.68 10.98 4.44
CA ARG A 314 12.50 11.15 5.31
C ARG A 314 11.30 10.34 4.82
N CYS A 315 11.11 10.22 3.51
CA CYS A 315 10.05 9.39 2.91
C CYS A 315 10.35 7.89 3.05
N LEU A 316 11.61 7.47 3.02
CA LEU A 316 12.01 6.07 3.15
C LEU A 316 11.86 5.60 4.60
N TRP A 317 12.47 6.32 5.53
CA TRP A 317 12.54 5.96 6.95
C TRP A 317 11.31 6.41 7.74
N LEU A 318 10.13 5.97 7.30
CA LEU A 318 8.88 6.26 7.99
C LEU A 318 8.82 5.54 9.34
N ALA A 319 8.33 6.27 10.33
CA ALA A 319 7.90 5.74 11.61
C ALA A 319 6.52 6.30 11.97
N ALA A 320 5.70 5.49 12.62
CA ALA A 320 4.33 5.81 12.98
C ALA A 320 4.07 5.46 14.45
N LEU A 321 3.10 6.13 15.04
CA LEU A 321 2.60 5.81 16.37
C LEU A 321 1.80 4.49 16.35
N GLU A 322 1.63 3.88 17.51
CA GLU A 322 0.72 2.74 17.67
C GLU A 322 -0.76 3.18 17.59
N ASP A 323 -1.65 2.25 17.21
CA ASP A 323 -3.08 2.51 17.01
C ASP A 323 -3.74 3.11 18.28
N ALA A 324 -3.36 2.62 19.45
CA ALA A 324 -3.84 3.10 20.74
C ALA A 324 -3.39 4.53 21.04
N GLU A 325 -2.14 4.86 20.70
CA GLU A 325 -1.58 6.19 20.89
C GLU A 325 -2.20 7.21 19.93
N ILE A 326 -2.36 6.84 18.65
CA ILE A 326 -3.08 7.64 17.65
C ILE A 326 -4.47 8.00 18.17
N SER A 327 -5.21 6.98 18.58
CA SER A 327 -6.57 7.10 19.10
C SER A 327 -6.63 8.02 20.33
N ALA A 328 -5.69 7.86 21.26
CA ALA A 328 -5.62 8.69 22.47
C ALA A 328 -5.30 10.15 22.14
N ARG A 329 -4.26 10.41 21.35
CA ARG A 329 -3.84 11.76 20.95
C ARG A 329 -4.93 12.48 20.16
N SER A 330 -5.55 11.81 19.19
CA SER A 330 -6.65 12.37 18.41
C SER A 330 -7.83 12.83 19.29
N ARG A 331 -8.14 12.09 20.36
CA ARG A 331 -9.18 12.49 21.33
C ARG A 331 -8.75 13.68 22.21
N MET A 332 -7.47 13.79 22.53
CA MET A 332 -6.92 14.84 23.38
C MET A 332 -6.77 16.19 22.66
N LEU A 333 -6.45 16.17 21.36
CA LEU A 333 -6.22 17.38 20.56
C LEU A 333 -7.44 18.30 20.47
N GLU A 334 -8.63 17.70 20.39
CA GLU A 334 -9.90 18.41 20.29
C GLU A 334 -10.94 17.71 21.16
N LYS A 335 -10.99 18.09 22.44
CA LYS A 335 -12.03 17.64 23.36
C LYS A 335 -13.39 18.03 22.77
N LYS A 336 -14.36 17.10 22.75
CA LYS A 336 -15.76 17.44 22.45
C LYS A 336 -16.16 18.54 23.42
N GLY A 337 -16.55 19.70 22.90
CA GLY A 337 -16.85 20.89 23.69
C GLY A 337 -17.81 20.60 24.84
N GLU A 338 -17.44 21.14 26.00
CA GLU A 338 -18.36 21.86 26.87
C GLU A 338 -19.10 22.97 26.08
#